data_AF-A0A6P0VVL9-F1
#
_entry.id   AF-A0A6P0VVL9-F1
#
_cell.length_a   1.000
_cell.length_b   1.000
_cell.length_c   1.000
_cell.angle_alpha   90.00
_cell.angle_beta   90.00
_cell.angle_gamma   90.00
#
_symmetry.space_group_name_H-M   'P 1'
#
loop_
_entity.id
_entity.type
_entity.pdbx_description
1 polymer ?
#
loop_
_entity_poly.entity_id
_entity_poly.type
_entity_poly.pdbx_seq_one_letter_code
_entity_poly.pdbx_strand_id
1 'polypeptide(L)'
;IFLRHSPNFTEPRQRFQKCLDLGNLPVFECDENFCPTTIPDQDGRKRLSSVIIKRLARLDEEDIFTPGAIDLLSEKSGGVMRDLIRLARTACEVANKKKREFVDKKIAEDAVKEERKAYTLRDYHFPELSNIHKTGRLTTNTYHLPTKGEFVICDELLQNKFVLGYYDDNLNSWFDVNPILIDDLKRWEAANI
;
A
#
# COMPACT_ATOMS: atom_id res chain seq x y z
N ILE A 1 -1.94 -41.56 -9.59
CA ILE A 1 -3.32 -41.06 -9.74
C ILE A 1 -3.89 -40.81 -8.36
N PHE A 2 -4.11 -39.59 -7.90
CA PHE A 2 -3.43 -38.30 -8.06
C PHE A 2 -4.10 -37.45 -6.97
N LEU A 3 -3.34 -36.65 -6.21
CA LEU A 3 -3.72 -35.86 -5.01
C LEU A 3 -5.07 -35.11 -5.02
N ARG A 4 -5.80 -35.06 -6.15
CA ARG A 4 -7.06 -34.36 -6.40
C ARG A 4 -8.27 -34.84 -5.58
N HIS A 5 -8.26 -36.05 -5.02
CA HIS A 5 -9.40 -36.63 -4.29
C HIS A 5 -9.14 -36.88 -2.80
N SER A 6 -7.99 -36.46 -2.27
CA SER A 6 -7.70 -36.62 -0.84
C SER A 6 -8.37 -35.48 -0.05
N PRO A 7 -9.19 -35.78 0.97
CA PRO A 7 -9.80 -34.77 1.85
C PRO A 7 -8.77 -33.81 2.45
N ASN A 8 -7.58 -34.34 2.75
CA ASN A 8 -6.44 -33.62 3.32
C ASN A 8 -5.88 -32.51 2.42
N PHE A 9 -6.20 -32.50 1.12
CA PHE A 9 -5.77 -31.46 0.17
C PHE A 9 -6.95 -30.67 -0.38
N THR A 10 -8.13 -31.28 -0.50
CA THR A 10 -9.35 -30.60 -0.96
C THR A 10 -9.83 -29.56 0.06
N GLU A 11 -9.78 -29.89 1.35
CA GLU A 11 -10.24 -28.98 2.40
C GLU A 11 -9.30 -27.77 2.60
N PRO A 12 -7.96 -27.93 2.68
CA PRO A 12 -7.06 -26.79 2.65
C PRO A 12 -7.21 -25.96 1.37
N ARG A 13 -7.35 -26.58 0.19
CA ARG A 13 -7.55 -25.84 -1.07
C ARG A 13 -8.81 -24.97 -1.04
N GLN A 14 -9.93 -25.53 -0.58
CA GLN A 14 -11.19 -24.78 -0.43
C GLN A 14 -11.10 -23.69 0.64
N ARG A 15 -10.38 -23.95 1.75
CA ARG A 15 -10.15 -22.95 2.78
C ARG A 15 -9.21 -21.84 2.31
N PHE A 16 -8.15 -22.15 1.55
CA PHE A 16 -7.28 -21.16 0.94
C PHE A 16 -8.03 -20.26 -0.03
N GLN A 17 -8.93 -20.82 -0.84
CA GLN A 17 -9.78 -20.04 -1.73
C GLN A 17 -10.77 -19.13 -0.96
N LYS A 18 -11.10 -19.46 0.29
CA LYS A 18 -11.82 -18.58 1.23
C LYS A 18 -10.92 -17.64 2.04
N CYS A 19 -9.61 -17.90 2.08
CA CYS A 19 -8.62 -17.14 2.85
C CYS A 19 -7.80 -16.14 1.99
N LEU A 20 -7.97 -16.13 0.68
CA LEU A 20 -7.09 -15.42 -0.26
C LEU A 20 -7.85 -14.50 -1.23
N ASP A 21 -8.75 -13.68 -0.71
CA ASP A 21 -8.77 -12.29 -1.16
C ASP A 21 -8.17 -11.45 -0.04
N LEU A 22 -6.84 -11.53 0.09
CA LEU A 22 -6.08 -10.52 0.81
C LEU A 22 -5.94 -9.29 -0.09
N GLY A 23 -7.10 -8.72 -0.47
CA GLY A 23 -7.15 -7.42 -1.11
C GLY A 23 -6.43 -6.39 -0.25
N ASN A 24 -5.98 -5.31 -0.89
CA ASN A 24 -5.40 -4.22 -0.13
C ASN A 24 -6.47 -3.68 0.83
N LEU A 25 -6.11 -3.52 2.10
CA LEU A 25 -7.02 -2.89 3.06
C LEU A 25 -7.05 -1.38 2.77
N PRO A 26 -8.22 -0.76 2.57
CA PRO A 26 -8.27 0.68 2.42
C PRO A 26 -7.64 1.36 3.64
N VAL A 27 -6.80 2.37 3.40
CA VAL A 27 -6.21 3.22 4.45
C VAL A 27 -6.84 4.62 4.46
N PHE A 28 -7.59 4.94 3.43
CA PHE A 28 -8.47 6.10 3.31
C PHE A 28 -9.82 5.61 2.80
N GLU A 29 -10.88 6.33 3.16
CA GLU A 29 -12.22 6.08 2.65
C GLU A 29 -12.33 6.57 1.20
N CYS A 30 -13.27 6.00 0.44
CA CYS A 30 -13.74 6.55 -0.82
C CYS A 30 -15.13 7.16 -0.64
N ASP A 31 -15.50 8.15 -1.46
CA ASP A 31 -16.84 8.72 -1.46
C ASP A 31 -17.87 7.83 -2.20
N GLU A 32 -19.12 8.28 -2.29
CA GLU A 32 -20.21 7.58 -2.98
C GLU A 32 -19.95 7.35 -4.48
N ASN A 33 -19.02 8.09 -5.08
CA ASN A 33 -18.61 7.95 -6.48
C ASN A 33 -17.33 7.11 -6.65
N PHE A 34 -16.85 6.52 -5.56
CA PHE A 34 -15.58 5.79 -5.46
C PHE A 34 -14.33 6.65 -5.62
N CYS A 35 -14.46 7.97 -5.45
CA CYS A 35 -13.32 8.88 -5.47
C CYS A 35 -12.56 8.78 -4.14
N PRO A 36 -11.22 8.69 -4.15
CA PRO A 36 -10.41 8.69 -2.94
C PRO A 36 -10.64 9.95 -2.10
N THR A 37 -10.66 9.79 -0.79
CA THR A 37 -10.76 10.92 0.15
C THR A 37 -9.50 11.05 1.00
N THR A 38 -9.41 12.12 1.79
CA THR A 38 -8.39 12.26 2.83
C THR A 38 -8.84 11.72 4.19
N ILE A 39 -10.04 11.14 4.28
CA ILE A 39 -10.61 10.63 5.53
C ILE A 39 -9.96 9.27 5.82
N PRO A 40 -9.29 9.08 6.97
CA PRO A 40 -8.66 7.81 7.30
C PRO A 40 -9.67 6.67 7.48
N ASP A 41 -9.49 5.57 6.76
CA ASP A 41 -10.24 4.35 7.02
C ASP A 41 -9.78 3.71 8.34
N GLN A 42 -10.63 3.80 9.36
CA GLN A 42 -10.27 3.38 10.71
C GLN A 42 -10.18 1.86 10.85
N ASP A 43 -11.01 1.08 10.15
CA ASP A 43 -11.00 -0.38 10.28
C ASP A 43 -9.77 -0.98 9.60
N GLY A 44 -9.50 -0.58 8.36
CA GLY A 44 -8.33 -0.96 7.59
C GLY A 44 -7.04 -0.60 8.33
N ARG A 45 -6.91 0.64 8.83
CA ARG A 45 -5.75 1.05 9.64
C ARG A 45 -5.62 0.24 10.93
N LYS A 46 -6.71 0.02 11.68
CA LYS A 46 -6.67 -0.82 12.91
C LYS A 46 -6.23 -2.25 12.62
N ARG A 47 -6.72 -2.86 11.54
CA ARG A 47 -6.32 -4.20 11.12
C ARG A 47 -4.84 -4.26 10.79
N LEU A 48 -4.32 -3.31 10.01
CA LEU A 48 -2.88 -3.21 9.70
C LEU A 48 -2.05 -3.03 10.98
N SER A 49 -2.43 -2.11 11.86
CA SER A 49 -1.76 -1.89 13.14
C SER A 49 -1.74 -3.16 14.00
N SER A 50 -2.85 -3.91 14.03
CA SER A 50 -2.93 -5.18 14.75
C SER A 50 -1.95 -6.25 14.23
N VAL A 51 -1.59 -6.21 12.94
CA VAL A 51 -0.62 -7.16 12.37
C VAL A 51 0.77 -6.91 12.94
N ILE A 52 1.19 -5.65 13.06
CA ILE A 52 2.48 -5.30 13.67
C ILE A 52 2.46 -5.70 15.15
N ILE A 53 1.44 -5.27 15.90
CA ILE A 53 1.32 -5.55 17.35
C ILE A 53 1.34 -7.06 17.62
N LYS A 54 0.56 -7.86 16.88
CA LYS A 54 0.53 -9.33 17.04
C LYS A 54 1.86 -10.00 16.70
N ARG A 55 2.66 -9.42 15.81
CA ARG A 55 3.99 -9.95 15.48
C ARG A 55 5.00 -9.65 16.58
N LEU A 56 4.96 -8.45 17.15
CA LEU A 56 5.81 -8.04 18.26
C LEU A 56 5.51 -8.82 19.54
N ALA A 57 4.22 -9.00 19.87
CA ALA A 57 3.81 -9.80 21.02
C ALA A 57 4.29 -11.27 20.97
N ARG A 58 4.54 -11.83 19.78
CA ARG A 58 5.12 -13.19 19.64
C ARG A 58 6.60 -13.26 19.96
N LEU A 59 7.26 -12.11 20.03
CA LEU A 59 8.69 -11.98 20.31
C LEU A 59 8.95 -11.56 21.77
N ASP A 60 7.90 -11.39 22.58
CA ASP A 60 7.98 -10.80 23.93
C ASP A 60 8.55 -9.38 23.93
N GLU A 61 8.39 -8.69 22.80
CA GLU A 61 8.89 -7.35 22.55
C GLU A 61 7.72 -6.37 22.56
N GLU A 62 7.35 -5.90 23.74
CA GLU A 62 6.36 -4.84 23.90
C GLU A 62 7.07 -3.47 23.74
N ASP A 63 6.35 -2.46 23.23
CA ASP A 63 6.83 -1.07 23.15
C ASP A 63 7.98 -0.73 22.18
N ILE A 64 8.39 -1.63 21.27
CA ILE A 64 9.37 -1.29 20.21
C ILE A 64 8.85 -0.16 19.30
N PHE A 65 7.55 -0.08 19.04
CA PHE A 65 6.96 0.93 18.16
C PHE A 65 5.99 1.81 18.92
N THR A 66 6.10 3.13 18.75
CA THR A 66 5.08 4.04 19.27
C THR A 66 3.80 3.98 18.42
N PRO A 67 2.62 4.31 18.98
CA PRO A 67 1.36 4.32 18.21
C PRO A 67 1.45 5.19 16.95
N GLY A 68 2.03 6.38 17.06
CA GLY A 68 2.19 7.28 15.91
C GLY A 68 3.14 6.76 14.82
N ALA A 69 4.09 5.88 15.17
CA ALA A 69 4.91 5.18 14.18
C ALA A 69 4.09 4.11 13.47
N ILE A 70 3.35 3.29 14.21
CA ILE A 70 2.49 2.24 13.66
C ILE A 70 1.45 2.85 12.71
N ASP A 71 0.79 3.93 13.11
CA ASP A 71 -0.22 4.60 12.29
C ASP A 71 0.36 5.10 10.96
N LEU A 72 1.57 5.69 11.00
CA LEU A 72 2.25 6.15 9.79
C LEU A 72 2.63 4.98 8.87
N LEU A 73 3.17 3.89 9.42
CA LEU A 73 3.54 2.72 8.62
C LEU A 73 2.31 2.03 8.02
N SER A 74 1.20 1.96 8.78
CA SER A 74 -0.09 1.48 8.31
C SER A 74 -0.59 2.31 7.14
N GLU A 75 -0.61 3.64 7.25
CA GLU A 75 -0.98 4.53 6.14
C GLU A 75 -0.07 4.34 4.92
N LYS A 76 1.25 4.44 5.11
CA LYS A 76 2.21 4.41 4.00
C LYS A 76 2.39 3.04 3.35
N SER A 77 1.85 1.98 3.96
CA SER A 77 1.75 0.67 3.32
C SER A 77 0.70 0.61 2.20
N GLY A 78 -0.25 1.56 2.17
CA GLY A 78 -1.38 1.52 1.24
C GLY A 78 -2.25 0.28 1.40
N GLY A 79 -2.29 -0.31 2.59
CA GLY A 79 -3.05 -1.54 2.82
C GLY A 79 -2.36 -2.83 2.35
N VAL A 80 -1.21 -2.73 1.71
CA VAL A 80 -0.49 -3.88 1.18
C VAL A 80 0.28 -4.53 2.32
N MET A 81 -0.18 -5.68 2.81
CA MET A 81 0.45 -6.40 3.94
C MET A 81 1.95 -6.64 3.76
N ARG A 82 2.40 -6.95 2.54
CA ARG A 82 3.83 -7.15 2.26
C ARG A 82 4.61 -5.85 2.44
N ASP A 83 4.04 -4.73 2.01
CA ASP A 83 4.69 -3.42 2.11
C ASP A 83 4.65 -2.89 3.55
N LEU A 84 3.60 -3.20 4.33
CA LEU A 84 3.55 -2.95 5.77
C LEU A 84 4.71 -3.63 6.50
N ILE A 85 4.92 -4.94 6.27
CA ILE A 85 6.00 -5.69 6.94
C ILE A 85 7.38 -5.21 6.48
N ARG A 86 7.53 -4.87 5.19
CA ARG A 86 8.76 -4.26 4.66
C ARG A 86 9.05 -2.94 5.37
N LEU A 87 8.08 -2.04 5.45
CA LEU A 87 8.18 -0.75 6.14
C LEU A 87 8.55 -0.91 7.62
N ALA A 88 7.89 -1.82 8.34
CA ALA A 88 8.20 -2.08 9.74
C ALA A 88 9.64 -2.59 9.93
N ARG A 89 10.10 -3.52 9.07
CA ARG A 89 11.48 -4.01 9.10
C ARG A 89 12.47 -2.88 8.85
N THR A 90 12.24 -2.07 7.83
CA THR A 90 13.10 -0.93 7.48
C THR A 90 13.12 0.11 8.59
N ALA A 91 12.00 0.32 9.30
CA ALA A 91 11.98 1.18 10.48
C ALA A 91 12.86 0.67 11.61
N CYS A 92 12.88 -0.65 11.88
CA CYS A 92 13.83 -1.24 12.83
C CYS A 92 15.29 -1.07 12.36
N GLU A 93 15.58 -1.27 11.07
CA GLU A 93 16.92 -1.08 10.51
C GLU A 93 17.39 0.38 10.65
N VAL A 94 16.51 1.35 10.40
CA VAL A 94 16.78 2.78 10.60
C VAL A 94 16.98 3.10 12.09
N ALA A 95 16.16 2.56 12.99
CA ALA A 95 16.32 2.72 14.43
C ALA A 95 17.70 2.23 14.90
N ASN A 96 18.08 1.03 14.47
CA ASN A 96 19.36 0.42 14.80
C ASN A 96 20.54 1.25 14.28
N LYS A 97 20.50 1.68 13.01
CA LYS A 97 21.51 2.59 12.43
C LYS A 97 21.64 3.89 13.21
N LYS A 98 20.54 4.39 13.78
CA LYS A 98 20.48 5.62 14.59
C LYS A 98 20.68 5.37 16.08
N LYS A 99 20.95 4.13 16.51
CA LYS A 99 21.13 3.72 17.91
C LYS A 99 19.95 4.15 18.79
N ARG A 100 18.72 3.92 18.30
CA ARG A 100 17.48 4.18 19.02
C ARG A 100 16.95 2.88 19.59
N GLU A 101 16.39 2.95 20.78
CA GLU A 101 15.79 1.81 21.48
C GLU A 101 14.38 1.48 20.96
N PHE A 102 13.70 2.45 20.36
CA PHE A 102 12.35 2.30 19.83
C PHE A 102 12.17 3.06 18.51
N VAL A 103 11.16 2.65 17.75
CA VAL A 103 10.68 3.27 16.51
C VAL A 103 9.62 4.29 16.88
N ASP A 104 10.04 5.56 16.95
CA ASP A 104 9.15 6.71 17.01
C ASP A 104 8.68 7.14 15.60
N LYS A 105 7.76 8.12 15.55
CA LYS A 105 7.23 8.63 14.29
C LYS A 105 8.33 9.15 13.35
N LYS A 106 9.38 9.76 13.89
CA LYS A 106 10.49 10.30 13.09
C LYS A 106 11.31 9.18 12.44
N ILE A 107 11.56 8.10 13.17
CA ILE A 107 12.18 6.89 12.61
C ILE A 107 11.31 6.28 11.52
N ALA A 108 10.00 6.21 11.74
CA ALA A 108 9.06 5.72 10.73
C ALA A 108 9.04 6.62 9.46
N GLU A 109 9.07 7.95 9.61
CA GLU A 109 9.20 8.89 8.48
C GLU A 109 10.48 8.66 7.67
N ASP A 110 11.60 8.39 8.35
CA ASP A 110 12.85 8.08 7.68
C ASP A 110 12.82 6.72 6.97
N ALA A 111 12.18 5.72 7.56
CA ALA A 111 11.96 4.43 6.90
C ALA A 111 11.09 4.55 5.65
N VAL A 112 10.03 5.37 5.71
CA VAL A 112 9.18 5.69 4.56
C VAL A 112 10.01 6.36 3.45
N LYS A 113 10.90 7.30 3.79
CA LYS A 113 11.82 7.92 2.82
C LYS A 113 12.78 6.91 2.20
N GLU A 114 13.31 5.96 2.97
CA GLU A 114 14.17 4.89 2.42
C GLU A 114 13.40 4.00 1.45
N GLU A 115 12.22 3.52 1.83
CA GLU A 115 11.40 2.68 0.95
C GLU A 115 10.89 3.42 -0.29
N ARG A 116 10.63 4.73 -0.16
CA ARG A 116 10.25 5.58 -1.28
C ARG A 116 11.32 5.59 -2.38
N LYS A 117 12.61 5.44 -2.07
CA LYS A 117 13.69 5.44 -3.08
C LYS A 117 13.59 4.29 -4.08
N ALA A 118 12.90 3.20 -3.74
CA ALA A 118 12.66 2.09 -4.66
C ALA A 118 11.68 2.45 -5.80
N TYR A 119 10.91 3.54 -5.66
CA TYR A 119 9.93 3.98 -6.65
C TYR A 119 10.56 4.98 -7.63
N THR A 120 10.54 4.64 -8.91
CA THR A 120 11.06 5.50 -9.99
C THR A 120 9.90 6.12 -10.75
N LEU A 121 9.44 7.28 -10.30
CA LEU A 121 8.46 8.09 -11.02
C LEU A 121 9.16 8.89 -12.14
N ARG A 122 8.43 9.12 -13.22
CA ARG A 122 8.80 9.93 -14.37
C ARG A 122 7.69 10.93 -14.62
N ASP A 123 8.00 12.05 -15.25
CA ASP A 123 7.05 13.16 -15.38
C ASP A 123 5.74 12.76 -16.07
N TYR A 124 5.80 11.84 -17.04
CA TYR A 124 4.62 11.35 -17.76
C TYR A 124 3.65 10.53 -16.90
N HIS A 125 4.07 10.03 -15.73
CA HIS A 125 3.16 9.30 -14.83
C HIS A 125 2.19 10.23 -14.12
N PHE A 126 2.62 11.46 -13.79
CA PHE A 126 1.87 12.32 -12.87
C PHE A 126 0.49 12.77 -13.35
N PRO A 127 0.27 13.09 -14.65
CA PRO A 127 -1.07 13.42 -15.12
C PRO A 127 -2.08 12.30 -14.86
N GLU A 128 -1.68 11.05 -15.12
CA GLU A 128 -2.54 9.89 -14.90
C GLU A 128 -2.71 9.59 -13.41
N LEU A 129 -1.65 9.73 -12.60
CA LEU A 129 -1.74 9.63 -11.14
C LEU A 129 -2.70 10.67 -10.53
N SER A 130 -2.63 11.92 -10.98
CA SER A 130 -3.54 13.00 -10.55
C SER A 130 -4.98 12.68 -10.91
N ASN A 131 -5.22 12.20 -12.13
CA ASN A 131 -6.55 11.81 -12.58
C ASN A 131 -7.13 10.66 -11.73
N ILE A 132 -6.34 9.62 -11.47
CA ILE A 132 -6.76 8.49 -10.63
C ILE A 132 -7.05 8.96 -9.20
N HIS A 133 -6.16 9.76 -8.59
CA HIS A 133 -6.36 10.27 -7.23
C HIS A 133 -7.64 11.10 -7.09
N LYS A 134 -8.06 11.78 -8.16
CA LYS A 134 -9.29 12.60 -8.19
C LYS A 134 -10.56 11.79 -8.48
N THR A 135 -10.47 10.75 -9.31
CA THR A 135 -11.64 10.06 -9.86
C THR A 135 -11.86 8.66 -9.32
N GLY A 136 -10.84 8.06 -8.71
CA GLY A 136 -10.87 6.67 -8.24
C GLY A 136 -10.83 5.61 -9.34
N ARG A 137 -10.62 6.01 -10.60
CA ARG A 137 -10.83 5.15 -11.77
C ARG A 137 -9.58 5.05 -12.63
N LEU A 138 -9.33 3.85 -13.13
CA LEU A 138 -8.35 3.61 -14.18
C LEU A 138 -8.88 4.09 -15.53
N THR A 139 -7.96 4.45 -16.42
CA THR A 139 -8.27 4.81 -17.81
C THR A 139 -7.62 3.82 -18.78
N THR A 140 -8.01 3.89 -20.04
CA THR A 140 -7.35 3.17 -21.15
C THR A 140 -6.39 4.09 -21.91
N ASN A 141 -5.93 5.18 -21.29
CA ASN A 141 -5.00 6.11 -21.93
C ASN A 141 -3.69 5.40 -22.25
N THR A 142 -3.21 5.60 -23.48
CA THR A 142 -1.93 5.06 -23.93
C THR A 142 -0.83 6.11 -23.90
N TYR A 143 0.40 5.65 -23.72
CA TYR A 143 1.59 6.47 -23.83
C TYR A 143 2.64 5.75 -24.68
N HIS A 144 3.44 6.52 -25.41
CA HIS A 144 4.50 5.99 -26.24
C HIS A 144 5.87 6.36 -25.68
N LEU A 145 6.72 5.36 -25.46
CA LEU A 145 8.13 5.56 -25.15
C LEU A 145 9.02 4.93 -26.24
N PRO A 146 10.08 5.62 -26.70
CA PRO A 146 10.99 5.06 -27.71
C PRO A 146 11.56 3.68 -27.34
N THR A 147 11.74 3.41 -26.05
CA THR A 147 12.32 2.15 -25.54
C THR A 147 11.31 1.03 -25.29
N LYS A 148 10.01 1.34 -25.26
CA LYS A 148 8.95 0.40 -24.82
C LYS A 148 7.80 0.27 -25.84
N GLY A 149 7.71 1.18 -26.81
CA GLY A 149 6.57 1.29 -27.71
C GLY A 149 5.36 1.95 -27.05
N GLU A 150 4.18 1.70 -27.60
CA GLU A 150 2.89 2.13 -27.04
C GLU A 150 2.41 1.15 -25.96
N PHE A 151 1.89 1.66 -24.85
CA PHE A 151 1.34 0.87 -23.76
C PHE A 151 0.24 1.64 -23.01
N VAL A 152 -0.64 0.92 -22.30
CA VAL A 152 -1.64 1.53 -21.42
C VAL A 152 -0.96 2.00 -20.14
N ILE A 153 -1.08 3.30 -19.81
CA ILE A 153 -0.37 3.90 -18.68
C ILE A 153 -0.79 3.24 -17.37
N CYS A 154 -2.10 3.04 -17.16
CA CYS A 154 -2.62 2.43 -15.94
C CYS A 154 -2.07 1.02 -15.66
N ASP A 155 -1.80 0.22 -16.69
CA ASP A 155 -1.19 -1.10 -16.51
C ASP A 155 0.23 -0.99 -15.93
N GLU A 156 1.01 -0.01 -16.41
CA GLU A 156 2.34 0.28 -15.85
C GLU A 156 2.25 0.79 -14.41
N LEU A 157 1.29 1.68 -14.11
CA LEU A 157 1.10 2.22 -12.76
C LEU A 157 0.73 1.12 -11.76
N LEU A 158 -0.15 0.18 -12.14
CA LEU A 158 -0.51 -0.98 -11.32
C LEU A 158 0.66 -1.96 -11.16
N GLN A 159 1.35 -2.30 -12.25
CA GLN A 159 2.46 -3.24 -12.22
C GLN A 159 3.60 -2.75 -11.30
N ASN A 160 3.87 -1.44 -11.29
CA ASN A 160 4.87 -0.83 -10.43
C ASN A 160 4.33 -0.40 -9.05
N LYS A 161 3.06 -0.71 -8.74
CA LYS A 161 2.37 -0.35 -7.49
C LYS A 161 2.38 1.15 -7.19
N PHE A 162 2.35 1.98 -8.23
CA PHE A 162 2.14 3.42 -8.08
C PHE A 162 0.68 3.73 -7.79
N VAL A 163 -0.21 2.87 -8.28
CA VAL A 163 -1.64 2.84 -7.99
C VAL A 163 -1.98 1.51 -7.35
N LEU A 164 -2.91 1.53 -6.40
CA LEU A 164 -3.41 0.38 -5.67
C LEU A 164 -4.93 0.27 -5.89
N GLY A 165 -5.41 -0.96 -6.06
CA GLY A 165 -6.83 -1.27 -6.11
C GLY A 165 -7.34 -1.71 -4.74
N TYR A 166 -8.55 -1.31 -4.41
CA TYR A 166 -9.28 -1.60 -3.19
C TYR A 166 -10.71 -2.05 -3.51
N TYR A 167 -11.42 -2.53 -2.50
CA TYR A 167 -12.83 -2.88 -2.59
C TYR A 167 -13.61 -2.19 -1.48
N ASP A 168 -14.82 -1.72 -1.77
CA ASP A 168 -15.79 -1.34 -0.74
C ASP A 168 -16.46 -2.59 -0.14
N ASP A 169 -17.36 -2.38 0.83
CA ASP A 169 -18.14 -3.45 1.47
C ASP A 169 -19.04 -4.22 0.50
N ASN A 170 -19.37 -3.64 -0.66
CA ASN A 170 -20.17 -4.24 -1.72
C ASN A 170 -19.33 -4.90 -2.82
N LEU A 171 -18.01 -5.02 -2.62
CA LEU A 171 -17.04 -5.55 -3.59
C LEU A 171 -16.91 -4.73 -4.88
N ASN A 172 -17.30 -3.46 -4.86
CA ASN A 172 -17.00 -2.51 -5.93
C ASN A 172 -15.53 -2.10 -5.85
N SER A 173 -14.84 -2.19 -6.97
CA SER A 173 -13.42 -1.82 -7.05
C SER A 173 -13.24 -0.32 -7.17
N TRP A 174 -12.27 0.23 -6.45
CA TRP A 174 -11.80 1.61 -6.61
C TRP A 174 -10.28 1.67 -6.52
N PHE A 175 -9.68 2.75 -7.01
CA PHE A 175 -8.24 2.87 -7.15
C PHE A 175 -7.72 4.16 -6.58
N ASP A 176 -6.54 4.12 -5.97
CA ASP A 176 -5.87 5.34 -5.52
C ASP A 176 -4.36 5.24 -5.69
N VAL A 177 -3.70 6.39 -5.68
CA VAL A 177 -2.25 6.50 -5.66
C VAL A 177 -1.74 5.91 -4.35
N ASN A 178 -0.65 5.14 -4.46
CA ASN A 178 0.01 4.57 -3.30
C ASN A 178 0.40 5.70 -2.32
N PRO A 179 -0.04 5.67 -1.04
CA PRO A 179 0.19 6.76 -0.09
C PRO A 179 1.67 7.12 0.15
N ILE A 180 2.61 6.22 -0.18
CA ILE A 180 4.04 6.52 -0.15
C ILE A 180 4.48 7.54 -1.22
N LEU A 181 3.68 7.70 -2.29
CA LEU A 181 3.93 8.59 -3.43
C LEU A 181 3.12 9.89 -3.37
N ILE A 182 2.23 10.06 -2.39
CA ILE A 182 1.30 11.19 -2.35
C ILE A 182 2.01 12.54 -2.29
N ASP A 183 3.16 12.60 -1.61
CA ASP A 183 3.96 13.82 -1.51
C ASP A 183 4.66 14.16 -2.82
N ASP A 184 4.96 13.18 -3.68
CA ASP A 184 5.45 13.43 -5.03
C ASP A 184 4.36 14.02 -5.91
N LEU A 185 3.16 13.45 -5.85
CA LEU A 185 2.01 13.95 -6.61
C LEU A 185 1.69 15.39 -6.22
N LYS A 186 1.58 15.68 -4.92
CA LYS A 186 1.31 17.03 -4.41
C LYS A 186 2.38 18.04 -4.84
N ARG A 187 3.67 17.66 -4.82
CA ARG A 187 4.76 18.51 -5.30
C ARG A 187 4.66 18.80 -6.79
N TRP A 188 4.32 17.79 -7.59
CA TRP A 188 4.11 17.97 -9.03
C TRP A 188 2.90 18.86 -9.31
N GLU A 189 1.77 18.63 -8.64
CA GLU A 189 0.56 19.46 -8.80
C GLU A 189 0.84 20.92 -8.43
N ALA A 190 1.51 21.17 -7.30
CA ALA A 190 1.88 22.53 -6.88
C ALA A 190 2.81 23.26 -7.87
N ALA A 191 3.59 22.52 -8.67
CA ALA A 191 4.49 23.08 -9.68
C ALA A 191 3.83 23.29 -11.06
N ASN A 192 2.62 22.75 -11.27
CA ASN A 192 1.90 22.78 -12.55
C ASN A 192 0.50 23.44 -12.42
N ILE A 193 0.27 24.20 -11.34
CA ILE A 193 -0.87 25.11 -11.13
C ILE A 193 -0.53 26.50 -11.66
#